data_AF-A0A951H3Z1-F1
#
_entry.id   AF-A0A951H3Z1-F1
#
_cell.length_a   1.000
_cell.length_b   1.000
_cell.length_c   1.000
_cell.angle_alpha   90.00
_cell.angle_beta   90.00
_cell.angle_gamma   90.00
#
_symmetry.space_group_name_H-M   'P 1'
#
loop_
_entity.id
_entity.type
_entity.pdbx_description
1 polymer ?
#
loop_
_entity_poly.entity_id
_entity_poly.type
_entity_poly.pdbx_seq_one_letter_code
_entity_poly.pdbx_strand_id
1 'polypeptide(L)'
;MALHLVKIACERPDKLGRSLSQWDCRELADQLVRDGVVESISPDTVRRILENHHLKPWRHHLWLSPTVPRDADFAARVQEVGDLYTRDLGAHEVVLCVDEKTNLQPRPRKTPTKAAAPGRPVLLEHEYGRCGALNLFAAFNTRNGKVYGMTAERKRQEEFIAFLEMLEREFGPEITVIHVVLDNLRMHKGKKVQAWLAQHPRFVFHHPPVHCSWMNQVEQWFSILQRKRLTIVDFASKAELADKLHQFIAQWNEQAHPFNWTSKSVAKVMAKCQLVSMTTTGTMPQAA
;
A
#
# COMPACT_ATOMS: atom_id res chain seq x y z
N MET A 1 -39.83 4.26 6.46
CA MET A 1 -38.66 5.16 6.56
C MET A 1 -37.33 4.40 6.69
N ALA A 2 -37.03 3.69 7.80
CA ALA A 2 -35.70 3.08 8.00
C ALA A 2 -35.26 2.09 6.90
N LEU A 3 -36.17 1.22 6.42
CA LEU A 3 -35.87 0.30 5.31
C LEU A 3 -35.52 1.05 4.01
N HIS A 4 -36.21 2.16 3.73
CA HIS A 4 -35.92 3.00 2.56
C HIS A 4 -34.57 3.68 2.70
N LEU A 5 -34.26 4.22 3.89
CA LEU A 5 -32.95 4.79 4.20
C LEU A 5 -31.83 3.77 3.97
N VAL A 6 -31.99 2.54 4.45
CA VAL A 6 -31.01 1.45 4.22
C VAL A 6 -30.84 1.16 2.74
N LYS A 7 -31.95 1.09 1.99
CA LYS A 7 -31.91 0.86 0.53
C LYS A 7 -31.10 1.94 -0.19
N ILE A 8 -31.41 3.22 0.05
CA ILE A 8 -30.70 4.32 -0.62
C ILE A 8 -29.23 4.42 -0.17
N ALA A 9 -28.93 4.14 1.10
CA ALA A 9 -27.57 4.15 1.63
C ALA A 9 -26.69 3.04 1.03
N CYS A 10 -27.30 1.94 0.57
CA CYS A 10 -26.62 0.83 -0.11
C CYS A 10 -26.55 0.98 -1.64
N GLU A 11 -27.07 2.08 -2.19
CA GLU A 11 -27.03 2.39 -3.62
C GLU A 11 -26.09 3.57 -3.87
N ARG A 12 -25.48 3.64 -5.06
CA ARG A 12 -24.66 4.81 -5.39
C ARG A 12 -25.53 6.04 -5.64
N PRO A 13 -25.12 7.24 -5.17
CA PRO A 13 -25.93 8.44 -5.36
C PRO A 13 -26.27 8.74 -6.84
N ASP A 14 -25.35 8.48 -7.76
CA ASP A 14 -25.55 8.69 -9.21
C ASP A 14 -26.60 7.77 -9.82
N LYS A 15 -26.79 6.56 -9.29
CA LYS A 15 -27.89 5.67 -9.68
C LYS A 15 -29.25 6.19 -9.24
N LEU A 16 -29.26 7.14 -8.32
CA LEU A 16 -30.44 7.86 -7.83
C LEU A 16 -30.49 9.31 -8.36
N GLY A 17 -29.77 9.61 -9.45
CA GLY A 17 -29.80 10.91 -10.12
C GLY A 17 -29.10 12.03 -9.35
N ARG A 18 -28.25 11.70 -8.37
CA ARG A 18 -27.48 12.68 -7.60
C ARG A 18 -26.09 12.86 -8.21
N SER A 19 -25.57 14.08 -8.16
CA SER A 19 -24.21 14.40 -8.61
C SER A 19 -23.11 14.05 -7.58
N LEU A 20 -23.49 13.47 -6.44
CA LEU A 20 -22.59 13.16 -5.34
C LEU A 20 -21.74 11.93 -5.65
N SER A 21 -20.49 11.92 -5.21
CA SER A 21 -19.65 10.71 -5.28
C SER A 21 -20.03 9.67 -4.22
N GLN A 22 -20.50 10.10 -3.05
CA GLN A 22 -20.86 9.27 -1.90
C GLN A 22 -22.00 9.92 -1.12
N TRP A 23 -22.70 9.12 -0.33
CA TRP A 23 -23.70 9.62 0.61
C TRP A 23 -23.06 10.11 1.91
N ASP A 24 -23.54 11.23 2.44
CA ASP A 24 -23.40 11.58 3.85
C ASP A 24 -24.76 11.60 4.55
N CYS A 25 -24.78 11.80 5.88
CA CYS A 25 -26.02 11.77 6.65
C CYS A 25 -26.99 12.92 6.31
N ARG A 26 -26.47 14.07 5.86
CA ARG A 26 -27.30 15.22 5.47
C ARG A 26 -27.93 14.98 4.12
N GLU A 27 -27.16 14.54 3.13
CA GLU A 27 -27.66 14.23 1.80
C GLU A 27 -28.69 13.09 1.83
N LEU A 28 -28.51 12.09 2.70
CA LEU A 28 -29.51 11.04 2.91
C LEU A 28 -30.78 11.55 3.59
N ALA A 29 -30.66 12.49 4.55
CA ALA A 29 -31.83 13.13 5.16
C ALA A 29 -32.61 13.92 4.11
N ASP A 30 -31.92 14.73 3.32
CA ASP A 30 -32.52 15.51 2.24
C ASP A 30 -33.14 14.60 1.17
N GLN A 31 -32.51 13.46 0.86
CA GLN A 31 -33.06 12.48 -0.07
C GLN A 31 -34.35 11.85 0.46
N LEU A 32 -34.43 11.52 1.76
CA LEU A 32 -35.65 10.99 2.36
C LEU A 32 -36.83 11.98 2.29
N VAL A 33 -36.53 13.28 2.42
CA VAL A 33 -37.54 14.35 2.25
C VAL A 33 -37.94 14.48 0.78
N ARG A 34 -36.97 14.48 -0.14
CA ARG A 34 -37.23 14.54 -1.60
C ARG A 34 -38.05 13.36 -2.11
N ASP A 35 -37.80 12.17 -1.56
CA ASP A 35 -38.53 10.95 -1.90
C ASP A 35 -39.94 10.92 -1.27
N GLY A 36 -40.31 11.93 -0.47
CA GLY A 36 -41.61 12.00 0.22
C GLY A 36 -41.78 10.96 1.33
N VAL A 37 -40.68 10.37 1.81
CA VAL A 37 -40.70 9.32 2.85
C VAL A 37 -40.97 9.91 4.23
N VAL A 38 -40.52 11.14 4.46
CA VAL A 38 -40.73 11.93 5.68
C VAL A 38 -40.84 13.41 5.32
N GLU A 39 -41.56 14.18 6.13
CA GLU A 39 -41.60 15.64 5.99
C GLU A 39 -40.29 16.30 6.44
N SER A 40 -39.69 15.77 7.51
CA SER A 40 -38.37 16.19 7.99
C SER A 40 -37.68 15.08 8.79
N ILE A 41 -36.35 15.09 8.78
CA ILE A 41 -35.53 14.21 9.62
C ILE A 41 -34.16 14.87 9.86
N SER A 42 -33.61 14.72 11.07
CA SER A 42 -32.27 15.22 11.35
C SER A 42 -31.18 14.28 10.82
N PRO A 43 -30.03 14.81 10.34
CA PRO A 43 -28.89 13.99 9.96
C PRO A 43 -28.39 13.08 11.09
N ASP A 44 -28.53 13.51 12.35
CA ASP A 44 -28.21 12.68 13.52
C ASP A 44 -29.13 11.46 13.67
N THR A 45 -30.40 11.59 13.30
CA THR A 45 -31.32 10.44 13.29
C THR A 45 -30.96 9.46 12.18
N VAL A 46 -30.63 9.97 10.99
CA VAL A 46 -30.08 9.15 9.90
C VAL A 46 -28.82 8.40 10.35
N ARG A 47 -27.86 9.09 10.98
CA ARG A 47 -26.64 8.49 11.51
C ARG A 47 -26.94 7.33 12.47
N ARG A 48 -27.80 7.54 13.47
CA ARG A 48 -28.18 6.50 14.44
C ARG A 48 -28.82 5.28 13.78
N ILE A 49 -29.69 5.49 12.80
CA ILE A 49 -30.31 4.39 12.05
C ILE A 49 -29.23 3.61 11.29
N LEU A 50 -28.33 4.29 10.57
CA LEU A 50 -27.25 3.63 9.84
C LEU A 50 -26.28 2.90 10.77
N GLU A 51 -25.97 3.45 11.95
CA GLU A 51 -25.15 2.80 12.96
C GLU A 51 -25.78 1.48 13.45
N ASN A 52 -27.09 1.46 13.71
CA ASN A 52 -27.82 0.23 14.08
C ASN A 52 -27.78 -0.84 12.97
N HIS A 53 -27.62 -0.42 11.72
CA HIS A 53 -27.46 -1.32 10.56
C HIS A 53 -26.00 -1.56 10.16
N HIS A 54 -25.03 -1.05 10.93
CA HIS A 54 -23.59 -1.12 10.63
C HIS A 54 -23.20 -0.51 9.26
N LEU A 55 -23.96 0.48 8.78
CA LEU A 55 -23.73 1.15 7.50
C LEU A 55 -22.97 2.48 7.69
N LYS A 56 -22.00 2.70 6.81
CA LYS A 56 -21.20 3.94 6.75
C LYS A 56 -20.93 4.31 5.28
N PRO A 57 -21.95 4.75 4.52
CA PRO A 57 -21.83 4.97 3.07
C PRO A 57 -20.89 6.12 2.67
N TRP A 58 -20.47 6.96 3.63
CA TRP A 58 -19.41 7.97 3.48
C TRP A 58 -17.98 7.39 3.64
N ARG A 59 -17.85 6.09 3.91
CA ARG A 59 -16.55 5.41 3.94
C ARG A 59 -16.34 4.68 2.63
N HIS A 60 -15.12 4.79 2.11
CA HIS A 60 -14.70 4.04 0.95
C HIS A 60 -13.39 3.32 1.23
N HIS A 61 -13.23 2.17 0.59
CA HIS A 61 -11.99 1.42 0.55
C HIS A 61 -11.73 1.06 -0.91
N LEU A 62 -10.48 1.20 -1.35
CA LEU A 62 -10.08 0.63 -2.62
C LEU A 62 -10.06 -0.89 -2.47
N TRP A 63 -10.67 -1.58 -3.44
CA TRP A 63 -10.62 -3.02 -3.55
C TRP A 63 -10.26 -3.37 -4.99
N LEU A 64 -9.62 -4.53 -5.14
CA LEU A 64 -9.07 -4.98 -6.41
C LEU A 64 -9.73 -6.30 -6.82
N SER A 65 -10.40 -6.28 -7.96
CA SER A 65 -10.92 -7.49 -8.59
C SER A 65 -9.75 -8.29 -9.17
N PRO A 66 -9.65 -9.60 -8.88
CA PRO A 66 -8.64 -10.44 -9.52
C PRO A 66 -8.84 -10.44 -11.04
N THR A 67 -7.80 -10.11 -11.80
CA THR A 67 -7.80 -10.24 -13.28
C THR A 67 -7.08 -11.50 -13.75
N VAL A 68 -6.50 -12.27 -12.80
CA VAL A 68 -5.85 -13.54 -13.05
C VAL A 68 -6.51 -14.62 -12.18
N PRO A 69 -6.59 -15.88 -12.65
CA PRO A 69 -7.09 -16.98 -11.85
C PRO A 69 -6.32 -17.12 -10.53
N ARG A 70 -7.02 -17.59 -9.50
CA ARG A 70 -6.41 -17.99 -8.22
C ARG A 70 -6.22 -19.51 -8.23
N ASP A 71 -5.40 -19.95 -9.16
CA ASP A 71 -5.07 -21.34 -9.41
C ASP A 71 -3.98 -21.86 -8.45
N ALA A 72 -3.50 -23.09 -8.71
CA ALA A 72 -2.46 -23.72 -7.90
C ALA A 72 -1.14 -22.92 -7.90
N ASP A 73 -0.78 -22.30 -9.01
CA ASP A 73 0.45 -21.50 -9.13
C ASP A 73 0.36 -20.22 -8.30
N PHE A 74 -0.80 -19.54 -8.34
CA PHE A 74 -1.07 -18.40 -7.47
C PHE A 74 -0.94 -18.83 -6.00
N ALA A 75 -1.58 -19.94 -5.62
CA ALA A 75 -1.58 -20.45 -4.25
C ALA A 75 -0.15 -20.80 -3.78
N ALA A 76 0.64 -21.46 -4.63
CA ALA A 76 2.02 -21.83 -4.34
C ALA A 76 2.91 -20.60 -4.07
N ARG A 77 2.78 -19.53 -4.88
CA ARG A 77 3.56 -18.30 -4.66
C ARG A 77 3.14 -17.51 -3.42
N VAL A 78 1.84 -17.49 -3.10
CA VAL A 78 1.37 -16.90 -1.84
C VAL A 78 1.95 -17.67 -0.66
N GLN A 79 1.95 -19.00 -0.73
CA GLN A 79 2.51 -19.84 0.32
C GLN A 79 4.02 -19.68 0.43
N GLU A 80 4.77 -19.66 -0.67
CA GLU A 80 6.23 -19.45 -0.69
C GLU A 80 6.64 -18.17 0.06
N VAL A 81 6.02 -17.03 -0.27
CA VAL A 81 6.33 -15.76 0.41
C VAL A 81 5.84 -15.78 1.86
N GLY A 82 4.69 -16.41 2.12
CA GLY A 82 4.17 -16.60 3.48
C GLY A 82 5.15 -17.37 4.36
N ASP A 83 5.62 -18.52 3.87
CA ASP A 83 6.58 -19.40 4.54
C ASP A 83 7.92 -18.69 4.71
N LEU A 84 8.41 -17.97 3.70
CA LEU A 84 9.61 -17.15 3.81
C LEU A 84 9.51 -16.12 4.94
N TYR A 85 8.33 -15.55 5.19
CA TYR A 85 8.13 -14.60 6.29
C TYR A 85 7.97 -15.25 7.66
N THR A 86 7.62 -16.52 7.75
CA THR A 86 7.33 -17.18 9.04
C THR A 86 8.32 -18.26 9.43
N ARG A 87 9.11 -18.80 8.49
CA ARG A 87 10.15 -19.78 8.79
C ARG A 87 11.29 -19.15 9.57
N ASP A 88 11.97 -20.00 10.33
CA ASP A 88 13.26 -19.66 10.92
C ASP A 88 14.27 -19.38 9.79
N LEU A 89 15.04 -18.30 9.96
CA LEU A 89 16.12 -17.93 9.07
C LEU A 89 17.45 -18.34 9.70
N GLY A 90 18.36 -18.85 8.88
CA GLY A 90 19.75 -18.98 9.29
C GLY A 90 20.37 -17.61 9.54
N ALA A 91 21.39 -17.55 10.39
CA ALA A 91 22.14 -16.31 10.67
C ALA A 91 22.82 -15.70 9.43
N HIS A 92 22.94 -16.48 8.35
CA HIS A 92 23.51 -16.10 7.05
C HIS A 92 22.45 -15.59 6.06
N GLU A 93 21.18 -15.52 6.47
CA GLU A 93 20.06 -15.14 5.60
C GLU A 93 19.39 -13.84 6.07
N VAL A 94 18.98 -13.01 5.12
CA VAL A 94 18.09 -11.88 5.38
C VAL A 94 16.93 -11.86 4.39
N VAL A 95 15.78 -11.34 4.82
CA VAL A 95 14.59 -11.18 3.98
C VAL A 95 14.20 -9.72 3.92
N LEU A 96 14.27 -9.15 2.72
CA LEU A 96 13.98 -7.76 2.41
C LEU A 96 12.72 -7.66 1.54
N CYS A 97 11.81 -6.78 1.92
CA CYS A 97 10.73 -6.30 1.07
C CYS A 97 11.21 -5.05 0.31
N VAL A 98 11.22 -5.07 -1.02
CA VAL A 98 11.73 -3.98 -1.85
C VAL A 98 10.64 -3.41 -2.75
N ASP A 99 10.57 -2.09 -2.82
CA ASP A 99 9.67 -1.34 -3.71
C ASP A 99 10.16 0.12 -3.83
N GLU A 100 9.50 0.89 -4.71
CA GLU A 100 9.77 2.31 -4.89
C GLU A 100 8.55 3.19 -4.64
N LYS A 101 8.75 4.20 -3.79
CA LYS A 101 7.82 5.33 -3.69
C LYS A 101 8.20 6.38 -4.73
N THR A 102 7.36 6.52 -5.75
CA THR A 102 7.64 7.35 -6.92
C THR A 102 7.03 8.74 -6.84
N ASN A 103 7.50 9.63 -7.72
CA ASN A 103 6.93 10.98 -7.92
C ASN A 103 6.85 11.82 -6.63
N LEU A 104 7.88 11.74 -5.80
CA LEU A 104 8.05 12.53 -4.58
C LEU A 104 8.47 13.95 -4.98
N GLN A 105 7.51 14.87 -5.00
CA GLN A 105 7.74 16.24 -5.45
C GLN A 105 8.04 17.16 -4.26
N PRO A 106 9.21 17.82 -4.21
CA PRO A 106 9.37 18.97 -3.34
C PRO A 106 8.42 20.08 -3.78
N ARG A 107 7.76 20.73 -2.82
CA ARG A 107 6.84 21.85 -3.05
C ARG A 107 7.31 23.04 -2.22
N PRO A 108 8.33 23.78 -2.68
CA PRO A 108 8.81 24.97 -1.98
C PRO A 108 7.68 25.98 -1.90
N ARG A 109 7.41 26.45 -0.68
CA ARG A 109 6.38 27.43 -0.39
C ARG A 109 6.94 28.84 -0.51
N LYS A 110 6.12 29.80 -0.97
CA LYS A 110 6.55 31.20 -1.06
C LYS A 110 6.77 31.83 0.32
N THR A 111 6.02 31.39 1.31
CA THR A 111 6.18 31.81 2.71
C THR A 111 6.39 30.58 3.60
N PRO A 112 7.16 30.71 4.71
CA PRO A 112 7.42 29.58 5.59
C PRO A 112 6.16 29.03 6.26
N THR A 113 6.08 27.70 6.38
CA THR A 113 5.05 27.04 7.18
C THR A 113 5.11 27.52 8.63
N LYS A 114 3.96 27.92 9.19
CA LYS A 114 3.85 28.34 10.60
C LYS A 114 3.47 27.15 11.46
N ALA A 115 4.24 26.91 12.51
CA ALA A 115 3.93 25.87 13.50
C ALA A 115 2.59 26.14 14.19
N ALA A 116 1.99 25.08 14.73
CA ALA A 116 0.80 25.20 15.57
C ALA A 116 1.12 25.99 16.86
N ALA A 117 0.11 26.68 17.37
CA ALA A 117 0.15 27.42 18.63
C ALA A 117 -1.22 27.31 19.35
N PRO A 118 -1.35 27.68 20.64
CA PRO A 118 -2.64 27.66 21.31
C PRO A 118 -3.73 28.40 20.51
N GLY A 119 -4.82 27.70 20.18
CA GLY A 119 -5.92 28.21 19.35
C GLY A 119 -5.61 28.40 17.86
N ARG A 120 -4.44 27.97 17.36
CA ARG A 120 -4.02 28.13 15.97
C ARG A 120 -3.45 26.83 15.38
N PRO A 121 -4.01 26.31 14.28
CA PRO A 121 -3.44 25.14 13.62
C PRO A 121 -2.12 25.48 12.92
N VAL A 122 -1.44 24.45 12.39
CA VAL A 122 -0.37 24.65 11.41
C VAL A 122 -0.94 25.41 10.22
N LEU A 123 -0.28 26.48 9.78
CA LEU A 123 -0.66 27.23 8.60
C LEU A 123 0.35 26.98 7.49
N LEU A 124 -0.14 26.42 6.38
CA LEU A 124 0.63 26.13 5.19
C LEU A 124 0.28 27.13 4.10
N GLU A 125 1.30 27.70 3.46
CA GLU A 125 1.12 28.58 2.31
C GLU A 125 0.47 27.82 1.14
N HIS A 126 -0.57 28.40 0.56
CA HIS A 126 -1.26 27.79 -0.57
C HIS A 126 -0.38 27.82 -1.83
N GLU A 127 0.35 28.90 -2.07
CA GLU A 127 1.21 29.04 -3.23
C GLU A 127 2.53 28.25 -3.08
N TYR A 128 2.88 27.47 -4.11
CA TYR A 128 4.11 26.67 -4.14
C TYR A 128 4.74 26.61 -5.53
N GLY A 129 6.05 26.42 -5.57
CA GLY A 129 6.83 26.15 -6.79
C GLY A 129 6.88 24.65 -7.13
N ARG A 130 7.18 24.34 -8.40
CA ARG A 130 7.40 22.95 -8.86
C ARG A 130 8.88 22.73 -9.14
N CYS A 131 9.48 21.73 -8.51
CA CYS A 131 10.94 21.50 -8.57
C CYS A 131 11.30 20.08 -9.06
N GLY A 132 10.47 19.50 -9.92
CA GLY A 132 10.63 18.12 -10.37
C GLY A 132 10.21 17.12 -9.29
N ALA A 133 10.69 15.89 -9.40
CA ALA A 133 10.39 14.81 -8.47
C ALA A 133 11.60 13.91 -8.24
N LEU A 134 11.60 13.25 -7.09
CA LEU A 134 12.46 12.12 -6.77
C LEU A 134 11.65 10.83 -6.69
N ASN A 135 12.35 9.72 -6.74
CA ASN A 135 11.87 8.40 -6.37
C ASN A 135 12.69 7.94 -5.17
N LEU A 136 12.05 7.22 -4.25
CA LEU A 136 12.72 6.55 -3.13
C LEU A 136 12.62 5.05 -3.36
N PHE A 137 13.75 4.41 -3.66
CA PHE A 137 13.89 2.97 -3.54
C PHE A 137 14.06 2.64 -2.06
N ALA A 138 13.33 1.66 -1.55
CA ALA A 138 13.45 1.25 -0.16
C ALA A 138 13.40 -0.27 0.00
N ALA A 139 14.12 -0.76 1.00
CA ALA A 139 14.14 -2.15 1.43
C ALA A 139 13.78 -2.20 2.91
N PHE A 140 12.72 -2.92 3.26
CA PHE A 140 12.33 -3.18 4.64
C PHE A 140 12.78 -4.58 5.03
N ASN A 141 13.63 -4.69 6.05
CA ASN A 141 14.04 -5.97 6.62
C ASN A 141 12.91 -6.54 7.49
N THR A 142 12.37 -7.68 7.09
CA THR A 142 11.15 -8.24 7.70
C THR A 142 11.37 -8.80 9.11
N ARG A 143 12.62 -8.96 9.57
CA ARG A 143 12.96 -9.54 10.86
C ARG A 143 13.25 -8.50 11.93
N ASN A 144 14.02 -7.47 11.58
CA ASN A 144 14.40 -6.42 12.52
C ASN A 144 13.66 -5.10 12.27
N GLY A 145 12.96 -4.96 11.15
CA GLY A 145 12.22 -3.75 10.79
C GLY A 145 13.05 -2.60 10.26
N LYS A 146 14.37 -2.77 10.10
CA LYS A 146 15.23 -1.73 9.54
C LYS A 146 14.83 -1.42 8.10
N VAL A 147 14.93 -0.14 7.75
CA VAL A 147 14.74 0.34 6.39
C VAL A 147 16.04 0.86 5.83
N TYR A 148 16.32 0.46 4.60
CA TYR A 148 17.39 0.97 3.77
C TYR A 148 16.75 1.72 2.62
N GLY A 149 17.31 2.86 2.21
CA GLY A 149 16.70 3.64 1.15
C GLY A 149 17.70 4.45 0.36
N MET A 150 17.38 4.63 -0.92
CA MET A 150 18.15 5.41 -1.88
C MET A 150 17.20 6.28 -2.69
N THR A 151 17.48 7.58 -2.73
CA THR A 151 16.74 8.49 -3.62
C THR A 151 17.38 8.56 -5.00
N ALA A 152 16.55 8.63 -6.05
CA ALA A 152 17.02 8.85 -7.41
C ALA A 152 16.03 9.70 -8.24
N GLU A 153 16.55 10.47 -9.19
CA GLU A 153 15.71 11.31 -10.06
C GLU A 153 14.93 10.51 -11.10
N ARG A 154 15.48 9.36 -11.50
CA ARG A 154 14.89 8.44 -12.46
C ARG A 154 14.57 7.11 -11.79
N LYS A 155 13.66 6.37 -12.41
CA LYS A 155 13.28 5.02 -12.02
C LYS A 155 13.59 4.12 -13.21
N ARG A 156 14.82 3.64 -13.35
CA ARG A 156 15.29 2.72 -14.41
C ARG A 156 16.06 1.56 -13.79
N GLN A 157 16.42 0.59 -14.62
CA GLN A 157 17.22 -0.57 -14.20
C GLN A 157 18.57 -0.16 -13.58
N GLU A 158 19.17 0.94 -14.04
CA GLU A 158 20.44 1.45 -13.49
C GLU A 158 20.30 1.91 -12.04
N GLU A 159 19.27 2.71 -11.74
CA GLU A 159 19.03 3.14 -10.36
C GLU A 159 18.62 1.97 -9.47
N PHE A 160 17.86 1.00 -10.00
CA PHE A 160 17.52 -0.20 -9.23
C PHE A 160 18.78 -1.04 -8.92
N ILE A 161 19.67 -1.25 -9.88
CA ILE A 161 20.94 -1.96 -9.66
C ILE A 161 21.81 -1.23 -8.64
N ALA A 162 21.94 0.10 -8.75
CA ALA A 162 22.69 0.90 -7.77
C ALA A 162 22.11 0.76 -6.34
N PHE A 163 20.80 0.57 -6.22
CA PHE A 163 20.17 0.27 -4.93
C PHE A 163 20.53 -1.13 -4.43
N LEU A 164 20.54 -2.16 -5.30
CA LEU A 164 20.98 -3.50 -4.92
C LEU A 164 22.46 -3.52 -4.49
N GLU A 165 23.33 -2.78 -5.17
CA GLU A 165 24.75 -2.63 -4.82
C GLU A 165 24.93 -1.85 -3.49
N MET A 166 24.03 -0.93 -3.15
CA MET A 166 23.97 -0.35 -1.81
C MET A 166 23.64 -1.41 -0.76
N LEU A 167 22.60 -2.23 -1.00
CA LEU A 167 22.21 -3.29 -0.07
C LEU A 167 23.32 -4.33 0.10
N GLU A 168 23.98 -4.71 -0.99
CA GLU A 168 25.09 -5.67 -0.94
C GLU A 168 26.23 -5.20 -0.04
N ARG A 169 26.57 -3.90 -0.09
CA ARG A 169 27.59 -3.31 0.78
C ARG A 169 27.17 -3.22 2.25
N GLU A 170 25.87 -3.08 2.51
CA GLU A 170 25.33 -3.03 3.86
C GLU A 170 25.40 -4.39 4.56
N PHE A 171 25.19 -5.48 3.82
CA PHE A 171 25.25 -6.82 4.38
C PHE A 171 26.62 -7.44 4.12
N GLY A 172 27.39 -7.68 5.19
CA GLY A 172 28.72 -8.27 5.12
C GLY A 172 28.75 -9.69 4.52
N PRO A 173 29.96 -10.24 4.31
CA PRO A 173 30.15 -11.55 3.66
C PRO A 173 29.53 -12.72 4.45
N GLU A 174 29.22 -12.53 5.73
CA GLU A 174 28.53 -13.52 6.58
C GLU A 174 27.08 -13.79 6.16
N ILE A 175 26.43 -12.79 5.55
CA ILE A 175 25.09 -12.95 5.01
C ILE A 175 25.22 -13.50 3.60
N THR A 176 25.18 -14.82 3.41
CA THR A 176 25.35 -15.46 2.10
C THR A 176 24.07 -15.53 1.27
N VAL A 177 22.92 -15.18 1.84
CA VAL A 177 21.63 -15.14 1.10
C VAL A 177 20.83 -13.90 1.45
N ILE A 178 20.50 -13.09 0.44
CA ILE A 178 19.60 -11.95 0.52
C ILE A 178 18.34 -12.30 -0.28
N HIS A 179 17.29 -12.69 0.44
CA HIS A 179 15.97 -12.87 -0.16
C HIS A 179 15.34 -11.50 -0.38
N VAL A 180 14.96 -11.20 -1.62
CA VAL A 180 14.30 -9.95 -2.00
C VAL A 180 12.89 -10.26 -2.46
N VAL A 181 11.90 -9.88 -1.67
CA VAL A 181 10.49 -9.89 -2.06
C VAL A 181 10.15 -8.57 -2.73
N LEU A 182 9.77 -8.62 -3.99
CA LEU A 182 9.49 -7.43 -4.80
C LEU A 182 8.42 -7.71 -5.86
N ASP A 183 7.75 -6.65 -6.31
CA ASP A 183 6.66 -6.78 -7.27
C ASP A 183 7.14 -7.29 -8.66
N ASN A 184 6.19 -7.47 -9.58
CA ASN A 184 6.47 -7.96 -10.93
C ASN A 184 6.79 -6.84 -11.94
N LEU A 185 7.20 -5.66 -11.49
CA LEU A 185 7.46 -4.52 -12.37
C LEU A 185 8.52 -4.88 -13.41
N ARG A 186 8.29 -4.42 -14.66
CA ARG A 186 9.15 -4.71 -15.82
C ARG A 186 10.63 -4.35 -15.58
N MET A 187 10.89 -3.35 -14.73
CA MET A 187 12.23 -2.92 -14.37
C MET A 187 13.01 -4.02 -13.64
N HIS A 188 12.39 -4.72 -12.69
CA HIS A 188 13.04 -5.78 -11.92
C HIS A 188 13.38 -7.02 -12.77
N LYS A 189 12.71 -7.18 -13.91
CA LYS A 189 12.89 -8.31 -14.84
C LYS A 189 13.62 -7.92 -16.13
N GLY A 190 14.13 -6.70 -16.19
CA GLY A 190 14.82 -6.21 -17.38
C GLY A 190 16.19 -6.86 -17.58
N LYS A 191 16.68 -6.84 -18.81
CA LYS A 191 17.94 -7.50 -19.21
C LYS A 191 19.16 -7.12 -18.35
N LYS A 192 19.27 -5.84 -17.93
CA LYS A 192 20.39 -5.39 -17.09
C LYS A 192 20.32 -6.00 -15.69
N VAL A 193 19.11 -6.03 -15.10
CA VAL A 193 18.91 -6.63 -13.76
C VAL A 193 19.17 -8.13 -13.80
N GLN A 194 18.71 -8.83 -14.83
CA GLN A 194 18.96 -10.26 -14.98
C GLN A 194 20.46 -10.56 -15.17
N ALA A 195 21.18 -9.77 -15.97
CA ALA A 195 22.62 -9.90 -16.14
C ALA A 195 23.38 -9.63 -14.83
N TRP A 196 22.94 -8.64 -14.05
CA TRP A 196 23.50 -8.34 -12.74
C TRP A 196 23.26 -9.49 -11.75
N LEU A 197 22.02 -10.02 -11.65
CA LEU A 197 21.71 -11.15 -10.76
C LEU A 197 22.54 -12.40 -11.06
N ALA A 198 22.84 -12.66 -12.34
CA ALA A 198 23.71 -13.78 -12.72
C ALA A 198 25.15 -13.66 -12.15
N GLN A 199 25.59 -12.45 -11.85
CA GLN A 199 26.90 -12.17 -11.26
C GLN A 199 26.84 -12.06 -9.72
N HIS A 200 25.64 -11.95 -9.15
CA HIS A 200 25.41 -11.73 -7.72
C HIS A 200 24.48 -12.82 -7.16
N PRO A 201 24.96 -14.09 -7.09
CA PRO A 201 24.13 -15.26 -6.72
C PRO A 201 23.59 -15.20 -5.30
N ARG A 202 24.10 -14.27 -4.48
CA ARG A 202 23.62 -13.97 -3.13
C ARG A 202 22.18 -13.45 -3.11
N PHE A 203 21.73 -12.81 -4.19
CA PHE A 203 20.41 -12.21 -4.30
C PHE A 203 19.39 -13.21 -4.87
N VAL A 204 18.38 -13.55 -4.07
CA VAL A 204 17.30 -14.46 -4.47
C VAL A 204 15.99 -13.68 -4.54
N PHE A 205 15.46 -13.50 -5.75
CA PHE A 205 14.24 -12.71 -5.97
C PHE A 205 12.99 -13.59 -5.82
N HIS A 206 12.07 -13.14 -4.98
CA HIS A 206 10.75 -13.75 -4.77
C HIS A 206 9.68 -12.78 -5.25
N HIS A 207 8.85 -13.22 -6.18
CA HIS A 207 7.79 -12.41 -6.74
C HIS A 207 6.44 -12.87 -6.21
N PRO A 208 5.74 -12.03 -5.40
CA PRO A 208 4.35 -12.28 -5.08
C PRO A 208 3.51 -12.42 -6.36
N PRO A 209 2.38 -13.14 -6.32
CA PRO A 209 1.47 -13.16 -7.45
C PRO A 209 0.99 -11.76 -7.83
N VAL A 210 0.50 -11.62 -9.06
CA VAL A 210 -0.16 -10.38 -9.51
C VAL A 210 -1.30 -10.05 -8.54
N HIS A 211 -1.48 -8.76 -8.24
CA HIS A 211 -2.50 -8.25 -7.31
C HIS A 211 -2.30 -8.65 -5.83
N CYS A 212 -1.07 -9.03 -5.44
CA CYS A 212 -0.70 -9.34 -4.05
C CYS A 212 0.27 -8.33 -3.42
N SER A 213 0.09 -7.03 -3.71
CA SER A 213 0.90 -5.93 -3.15
C SER A 213 0.91 -5.90 -1.62
N TRP A 214 -0.19 -6.37 -0.99
CA TRP A 214 -0.31 -6.55 0.46
C TRP A 214 0.77 -7.46 1.09
N MET A 215 1.46 -8.27 0.29
CA MET A 215 2.58 -9.11 0.74
C MET A 215 3.92 -8.37 0.79
N ASN A 216 4.03 -7.19 0.16
CA ASN A 216 5.23 -6.40 0.18
C ASN A 216 5.23 -5.45 1.38
N GLN A 217 5.89 -5.84 2.47
CA GLN A 217 5.79 -5.12 3.76
C GLN A 217 6.35 -3.70 3.72
N VAL A 218 7.23 -3.38 2.76
CA VAL A 218 7.71 -2.01 2.57
C VAL A 218 6.58 -1.03 2.21
N GLU A 219 5.49 -1.49 1.58
CA GLU A 219 4.31 -0.65 1.30
C GLU A 219 3.63 -0.17 2.60
N GLN A 220 3.68 -0.99 3.66
CA GLN A 220 3.21 -0.58 4.98
C GLN A 220 4.10 0.52 5.55
N TRP A 221 5.42 0.39 5.41
CA TRP A 221 6.35 1.45 5.80
C TRP A 221 6.17 2.73 4.96
N PHE A 222 5.96 2.63 3.65
CA PHE A 222 5.62 3.78 2.81
C PHE A 222 4.33 4.47 3.25
N SER A 223 3.36 3.72 3.76
CA SER A 223 2.14 4.30 4.33
C SER A 223 2.44 5.08 5.62
N ILE A 224 3.39 4.64 6.43
CA ILE A 224 3.88 5.38 7.62
C ILE A 224 4.62 6.64 7.18
N LEU A 225 5.56 6.53 6.25
CA LEU A 225 6.28 7.65 5.67
C LEU A 225 5.32 8.70 5.10
N GLN A 226 4.30 8.25 4.36
CA GLN A 226 3.28 9.13 3.77
C GLN A 226 2.59 9.96 4.86
N ARG A 227 2.11 9.31 5.92
CA ARG A 227 1.38 9.98 7.00
C ARG A 227 2.26 10.88 7.85
N LYS A 228 3.48 10.44 8.19
CA LYS A 228 4.36 11.12 9.16
C LYS A 228 5.24 12.20 8.53
N ARG A 229 5.68 12.04 7.28
CA ARG A 229 6.66 12.96 6.66
C ARG A 229 6.16 13.66 5.39
N LEU A 230 5.20 13.07 4.68
CA LEU A 230 4.76 13.56 3.37
C LEU A 230 3.30 14.07 3.35
N THR A 231 2.63 14.14 4.51
CA THR A 231 1.30 14.77 4.61
C THR A 231 1.39 16.27 4.34
N ILE A 232 2.39 16.93 4.93
CA ILE A 232 2.76 18.31 4.62
C ILE A 232 4.00 18.25 3.74
N VAL A 233 3.79 18.48 2.44
CA VAL A 233 4.87 18.56 1.46
C VAL A 233 5.33 20.02 1.39
N ASP A 234 6.39 20.30 2.14
CA ASP A 234 7.08 21.58 2.20
C ASP A 234 8.59 21.29 2.27
N PHE A 235 9.23 21.40 1.10
CA PHE A 235 10.65 21.14 0.90
C PHE A 235 11.15 22.13 -0.15
N ALA A 236 12.25 22.82 0.13
CA ALA A 236 12.82 23.86 -0.72
C ALA A 236 13.37 23.32 -2.05
N SER A 237 13.83 22.06 -2.07
CA SER A 237 14.47 21.46 -3.24
C SER A 237 14.42 19.93 -3.22
N LYS A 238 14.86 19.30 -4.34
CA LYS A 238 15.06 17.84 -4.39
C LYS A 238 16.10 17.38 -3.37
N ALA A 239 17.18 18.13 -3.17
CA ALA A 239 18.22 17.80 -2.20
C ALA A 239 17.67 17.79 -0.77
N GLU A 240 16.91 18.84 -0.37
CA GLU A 240 16.30 18.86 0.96
C GLU A 240 15.29 17.72 1.14
N LEU A 241 14.48 17.42 0.12
CA LEU A 241 13.59 16.26 0.16
C LEU A 241 14.38 14.97 0.40
N ALA A 242 15.48 14.74 -0.31
CA ALA A 242 16.33 13.57 -0.12
C ALA A 242 16.87 13.51 1.32
N ASP A 243 17.45 14.60 1.81
CA ASP A 243 18.00 14.68 3.17
C ASP A 243 16.93 14.38 4.24
N LYS A 244 15.72 14.91 4.09
CA LYS A 244 14.62 14.65 5.03
C LYS A 244 14.08 13.22 4.94
N LEU A 245 14.14 12.58 3.77
CA LEU A 245 13.81 11.17 3.63
C LEU A 245 14.86 10.29 4.32
N HIS A 246 16.14 10.56 4.11
CA HIS A 246 17.24 9.84 4.78
C HIS A 246 17.23 10.07 6.30
N GLN A 247 16.96 11.29 6.76
CA GLN A 247 16.77 11.60 8.18
C GLN A 247 15.60 10.79 8.78
N PHE A 248 14.48 10.69 8.07
CA PHE A 248 13.34 9.91 8.52
C PHE A 248 13.66 8.42 8.61
N ILE A 249 14.42 7.88 7.65
CA ILE A 249 14.88 6.47 7.68
C ILE A 249 15.81 6.25 8.88
N ALA A 250 16.77 7.14 9.12
CA ALA A 250 17.67 7.04 10.27
C ALA A 250 16.89 7.02 11.59
N GLN A 251 15.95 7.95 11.77
CA GLN A 251 15.10 8.03 12.96
C GLN A 251 14.18 6.81 13.11
N TRP A 252 13.65 6.27 12.01
CA TRP A 252 12.91 5.01 12.04
C TRP A 252 13.79 3.87 12.54
N ASN A 253 15.04 3.79 12.05
CA ASN A 253 15.97 2.73 12.38
C ASN A 253 16.47 2.73 13.83
N GLU A 254 16.40 3.86 14.53
CA GLU A 254 16.66 3.94 15.98
C GLU A 254 15.67 3.10 16.81
N GLN A 255 14.45 2.91 16.31
CA GLN A 255 13.38 2.14 16.96
C GLN A 255 12.76 1.12 16.00
N ALA A 256 13.58 0.60 15.07
CA ALA A 256 13.14 -0.36 14.08
C ALA A 256 12.53 -1.59 14.75
N HIS A 257 11.40 -2.03 14.20
CA HIS A 257 10.68 -3.20 14.67
C HIS A 257 10.02 -3.89 13.47
N PRO A 258 10.00 -5.23 13.44
CA PRO A 258 9.27 -5.95 12.40
C PRO A 258 7.79 -5.62 12.49
N PHE A 259 7.09 -5.69 11.35
CA PHE A 259 5.64 -5.66 11.39
C PHE A 259 5.10 -7.01 11.85
N ASN A 260 4.01 -6.97 12.61
CA ASN A 260 3.28 -8.16 13.04
C ASN A 260 2.57 -8.79 11.84
N TRP A 261 3.34 -9.52 11.03
CA TRP A 261 2.80 -10.31 9.93
C TRP A 261 1.97 -11.46 10.48
N THR A 262 0.78 -11.67 9.93
CA THR A 262 -0.11 -12.76 10.35
C THR A 262 -0.42 -13.68 9.19
N SER A 263 -0.40 -14.99 9.45
CA SER A 263 -0.81 -16.01 8.48
C SER A 263 -2.31 -15.98 8.19
N LYS A 264 -3.11 -15.21 8.94
CA LYS A 264 -4.56 -15.08 8.74
C LYS A 264 -4.90 -14.56 7.33
N SER A 265 -4.17 -13.55 6.84
CA SER A 265 -4.38 -13.01 5.50
C SER A 265 -4.04 -14.05 4.42
N VAL A 266 -2.95 -14.80 4.61
CA VAL A 266 -2.57 -15.94 3.75
C VAL A 266 -3.70 -16.98 3.75
N ALA A 267 -4.12 -17.47 4.91
CA ALA A 267 -5.18 -18.47 5.04
C ALA A 267 -6.49 -18.02 4.37
N LYS A 268 -6.90 -16.76 4.55
CA LYS A 268 -8.08 -16.19 3.90
C LYS A 268 -7.97 -16.17 2.38
N VAL A 269 -6.77 -15.89 1.85
CA VAL A 269 -6.52 -15.90 0.40
C VAL A 269 -6.49 -17.32 -0.15
N MET A 270 -5.86 -18.25 0.57
CA MET A 270 -5.79 -19.67 0.20
C MET A 270 -7.16 -20.34 0.16
N ALA A 271 -8.04 -20.05 1.13
CA ALA A 271 -9.41 -20.54 1.14
C ALA A 271 -10.21 -20.14 -0.13
N LYS A 272 -9.93 -18.96 -0.68
CA LYS A 272 -10.54 -18.52 -1.95
C LYS A 272 -10.02 -19.28 -3.16
N CYS A 273 -8.78 -19.77 -3.12
CA CYS A 273 -8.21 -20.56 -4.21
C CYS A 273 -8.86 -21.96 -4.26
N GLN A 274 -9.06 -22.58 -3.08
CA GLN A 274 -9.72 -23.88 -2.95
C GLN A 274 -11.16 -23.89 -3.49
N LEU A 275 -11.91 -22.81 -3.27
CA LEU A 275 -13.26 -22.65 -3.83
C LEU A 275 -13.27 -22.62 -5.36
N VAL A 276 -12.26 -22.00 -5.99
CA VAL A 276 -12.14 -21.96 -7.45
C VAL A 276 -11.84 -23.35 -8.00
N SER A 277 -10.93 -24.10 -7.36
CA SER A 277 -10.59 -25.47 -7.76
C SER A 277 -11.81 -26.40 -7.75
N MET A 278 -12.69 -26.30 -6.73
CA MET A 278 -13.91 -27.10 -6.65
C MET A 278 -14.94 -26.78 -7.74
N THR A 279 -15.05 -25.51 -8.15
CA THR A 279 -15.94 -25.10 -9.26
C THR A 279 -15.44 -25.55 -10.64
N THR A 280 -14.13 -25.73 -10.82
CA THR A 280 -13.55 -26.18 -12.11
C THR A 280 -13.60 -27.70 -12.28
N THR A 281 -13.67 -28.48 -11.20
CA THR A 281 -13.77 -29.95 -11.25
C THR A 281 -15.20 -30.50 -11.44
N GLY A 282 -16.21 -29.64 -11.51
CA GLY A 282 -17.60 -30.02 -11.72
C GLY A 282 -17.97 -30.21 -13.20
N THR A 283 -17.36 -31.17 -13.90
CA THR A 283 -17.86 -31.64 -15.20
C THR A 283 -18.92 -32.72 -14.95
N MET A 284 -20.13 -32.52 -15.49
CA MET A 284 -21.27 -33.43 -15.32
C MET A 284 -20.93 -34.89 -15.68
N PRO A 285 -21.42 -35.90 -14.93
CA PRO A 285 -21.39 -37.26 -15.43
C PRO A 285 -22.34 -37.36 -16.64
N GLN A 286 -21.80 -37.82 -17.77
CA GLN A 286 -22.60 -38.24 -18.92
C GLN A 286 -23.54 -39.36 -18.46
N ALA A 287 -24.84 -39.10 -18.59
CA ALA A 287 -25.85 -40.14 -18.45
C ALA A 287 -25.62 -41.18 -19.57
N ALA A 288 -25.37 -42.42 -19.16
CA ALA A 288 -25.53 -43.61 -19.98
C ALA A 288 -26.95 -44.15 -19.81
#